data_AF-A0A7S4JN43-F1
#
_entry.id   AF-A0A7S4JN43-F1
#
_cell.length_a   1.000
_cell.length_b   1.000
_cell.length_c   1.000
_cell.angle_alpha   90.00
_cell.angle_beta   90.00
_cell.angle_gamma   90.00
#
_symmetry.space_group_name_H-M   'P 1'
#
loop_
_entity.id
_entity.type
_entity.pdbx_description
1 polymer ?
#
loop_
_entity_poly.entity_id
_entity_poly.type
_entity_poly.pdbx_seq_one_letter_code
_entity_poly.pdbx_strand_id
1 'polypeptide(L)'
;MAFSLNILLLIRYGWTQRKFERKIERWMHPTIFVLAVLYTSIPLFYGGYNPYCGVCDLVPMPFWCGDWIFGDGSECVRGSPAVANVIWIVWFVGIGGMVLFCTVAIFMVYFGVRSTEKRSAMYRPYTASRDRESKRIRGTMLMYTIGLYVFWVVPVFILLIPQAFSIYWLSLWYYFLYPLQGFYNFLVFSHPKCKKYQRRHPGTWLTTAYLRIVFPPTKIRKTRQLFMSSPPLDSATVATEGGDDGIGFNSFNKNASKEEGNEGGASEIAPKVEADHEPAVDDAIGSTIRLSVESTRQPSVTFAI
;
A
#
# COMPACT_ATOMS: atom_id res chain seq x y z
N MET A 1 5.73 -1.36 -5.27
CA MET A 1 5.31 -2.74 -5.58
C MET A 1 4.52 -3.40 -4.43
N ALA A 2 5.11 -3.53 -3.24
CA ALA A 2 4.50 -4.21 -2.08
C ALA A 2 3.07 -3.76 -1.74
N PHE A 3 2.84 -2.45 -1.69
CA PHE A 3 1.54 -1.87 -1.39
C PHE A 3 0.48 -2.18 -2.46
N SER A 4 0.82 -2.02 -3.74
CA SER A 4 -0.07 -2.34 -4.86
C SER A 4 -0.42 -3.83 -4.90
N LEU A 5 0.54 -4.70 -4.59
CA LEU A 5 0.32 -6.14 -4.47
C LEU A 5 -0.62 -6.47 -3.31
N ASN A 6 -0.42 -5.88 -2.13
CA ASN A 6 -1.31 -6.07 -0.98
C ASN A 6 -2.76 -5.69 -1.33
N ILE A 7 -2.95 -4.52 -1.93
CA ILE A 7 -4.27 -4.03 -2.36
C ILE A 7 -4.90 -4.98 -3.39
N LEU A 8 -4.14 -5.40 -4.40
CA LEU A 8 -4.62 -6.31 -5.44
C LEU A 8 -5.10 -7.63 -4.82
N LEU A 9 -4.30 -8.22 -3.92
CA LEU A 9 -4.64 -9.48 -3.25
C LEU A 9 -5.87 -9.34 -2.35
N LEU A 10 -5.96 -8.25 -1.59
CA LEU A 10 -7.06 -8.02 -0.67
C LEU A 10 -8.39 -7.81 -1.41
N ILE A 11 -8.39 -7.06 -2.52
CA ILE A 11 -9.62 -6.68 -3.22
C ILE A 11 -10.00 -7.68 -4.30
N ARG A 12 -9.04 -8.10 -5.14
CA ARG A 12 -9.34 -8.98 -6.27
C ARG A 12 -9.47 -10.44 -5.87
N TYR A 13 -8.63 -10.88 -4.93
CA TYR A 13 -8.54 -12.27 -4.52
C TYR A 13 -9.18 -12.54 -3.16
N GLY A 14 -9.72 -11.52 -2.48
CA GLY A 14 -10.36 -11.65 -1.18
C GLY A 14 -9.41 -12.20 -0.10
N TRP A 15 -8.10 -11.95 -0.24
CA TRP A 15 -7.14 -12.42 0.75
C TRP A 15 -7.35 -11.69 2.07
N THR A 16 -7.27 -12.44 3.17
CA THR A 16 -7.24 -11.87 4.51
C THR A 16 -5.84 -11.35 4.82
N GLN A 17 -5.73 -10.30 5.62
CA GLN A 17 -4.44 -9.73 6.04
C GLN A 17 -3.50 -10.80 6.64
N ARG A 18 -4.06 -11.72 7.44
CA ARG A 18 -3.32 -12.85 8.03
C ARG A 18 -2.73 -13.80 7.00
N LYS A 19 -3.40 -14.02 5.86
CA LYS A 19 -2.88 -14.86 4.77
C LYS A 19 -1.74 -14.14 4.03
N PHE A 20 -1.88 -12.83 3.80
CA PHE A 20 -0.83 -12.01 3.19
C PHE A 20 0.44 -11.99 4.04
N GLU A 21 0.32 -11.69 5.33
CA GLU A 21 1.44 -11.60 6.27
C GLU A 21 2.22 -12.93 6.32
N ARG A 22 1.52 -14.05 6.49
CA ARG A 22 2.18 -15.37 6.59
C ARG A 22 2.85 -15.82 5.29
N LYS A 23 2.26 -15.53 4.13
CA LYS A 23 2.72 -16.09 2.85
C LYS A 23 3.66 -15.18 2.09
N ILE A 24 3.46 -13.87 2.10
CA ILE A 24 4.20 -12.94 1.21
C ILE A 24 5.15 -12.07 2.01
N GLU A 25 4.68 -11.46 3.09
CA GLU A 25 5.47 -10.49 3.87
C GLU A 25 6.78 -11.11 4.37
N ARG A 26 6.69 -12.36 4.88
CA ARG A 26 7.86 -13.12 5.35
C ARG A 26 8.97 -13.30 4.32
N TRP A 27 8.62 -13.43 3.04
CA TRP A 27 9.58 -13.60 1.94
C TRP A 27 10.00 -12.27 1.31
N MET A 28 9.11 -11.28 1.33
CA MET A 28 9.33 -10.00 0.69
C MET A 28 10.46 -9.21 1.37
N HIS A 29 10.48 -9.14 2.70
CA HIS A 29 11.53 -8.42 3.44
C HIS A 29 12.95 -8.94 3.17
N PRO A 30 13.26 -10.24 3.35
CA PRO A 30 14.59 -10.75 3.08
C PRO A 30 14.95 -10.64 1.59
N THR A 31 13.99 -10.81 0.67
CA THR A 31 14.25 -10.62 -0.77
C THR A 31 14.66 -9.19 -1.08
N ILE A 32 13.95 -8.18 -0.57
CA ILE A 32 14.31 -6.78 -0.76
C ILE A 32 15.70 -6.49 -0.17
N PHE A 33 15.99 -7.02 1.02
CA PHE A 33 17.29 -6.84 1.67
C PHE A 33 18.43 -7.47 0.85
N VAL A 34 18.28 -8.71 0.41
CA VAL A 34 19.28 -9.42 -0.40
C VAL A 34 19.51 -8.70 -1.72
N LEU A 35 18.44 -8.28 -2.41
CA LEU A 35 18.57 -7.52 -3.65
C LEU A 35 19.28 -6.18 -3.43
N ALA A 36 19.02 -5.49 -2.32
CA ALA A 36 19.70 -4.24 -1.99
C ALA A 36 21.20 -4.45 -1.74
N VAL A 37 21.57 -5.48 -0.96
CA VAL A 37 22.97 -5.83 -0.69
C VAL A 37 23.71 -6.24 -1.96
N LEU A 38 23.07 -7.04 -2.83
CA LEU A 38 23.65 -7.41 -4.12
C LEU A 38 23.85 -6.18 -5.01
N TYR A 39 22.84 -5.31 -5.09
CA TYR A 39 22.89 -4.10 -5.91
C TYR A 39 23.99 -3.13 -5.48
N THR A 40 24.25 -2.98 -4.17
CA THR A 40 25.29 -2.08 -3.67
C THR A 40 26.69 -2.71 -3.63
N SER A 41 26.79 -4.02 -3.44
CA SER A 41 28.09 -4.70 -3.36
C SER A 41 28.80 -4.79 -4.70
N ILE A 42 28.09 -5.01 -5.81
CA ILE A 42 28.71 -5.10 -7.15
C ILE A 42 29.57 -3.88 -7.47
N PRO A 43 29.05 -2.63 -7.51
CA PRO A 43 29.87 -1.46 -7.80
C PRO A 43 30.96 -1.20 -6.75
N LEU A 44 30.79 -1.66 -5.51
CA LEU A 44 31.83 -1.55 -4.48
C LEU A 44 33.09 -2.33 -4.88
N PHE A 45 32.96 -3.56 -5.37
CA PHE A 45 34.11 -4.38 -5.80
C PHE A 45 34.82 -3.83 -7.03
N TYR A 46 34.14 -3.08 -7.88
CA TYR A 46 34.72 -2.42 -9.07
C TYR A 46 35.19 -0.98 -8.80
N GLY A 47 35.17 -0.52 -7.54
CA GLY A 47 35.54 0.86 -7.20
C GLY A 47 34.64 1.92 -7.86
N GLY A 48 33.40 1.56 -8.18
CA GLY A 48 32.45 2.41 -8.92
C GLY A 48 31.82 3.54 -8.11
N TYR A 49 31.97 3.54 -6.78
CA TYR A 49 31.54 4.64 -5.93
C TYR A 49 32.59 5.76 -5.92
N ASN A 50 32.18 6.92 -6.43
CA ASN A 50 33.03 8.10 -6.58
C ASN A 50 32.30 9.37 -6.10
N PRO A 51 33.03 10.39 -5.60
CA PRO A 51 32.42 11.63 -5.16
C PRO A 51 31.83 12.43 -6.33
N TYR A 52 30.57 12.84 -6.22
CA TYR A 52 29.82 13.69 -7.14
C TYR A 52 29.04 14.74 -6.35
N CYS A 53 29.36 16.03 -6.53
CA CYS A 53 28.65 17.14 -5.88
C CYS A 53 28.46 16.99 -4.35
N GLY A 54 29.45 16.43 -3.65
CA GLY A 54 29.41 16.23 -2.19
C GLY A 54 28.68 14.96 -1.72
N VAL A 55 28.16 14.15 -2.64
CA VAL A 55 27.65 12.79 -2.35
C VAL A 55 28.51 11.73 -3.03
N CYS A 56 28.42 10.47 -2.62
CA CYS A 56 29.04 9.35 -3.34
C CYS A 56 28.02 8.72 -4.29
N ASP A 57 28.35 8.64 -5.58
CA ASP A 57 27.45 8.11 -6.61
C ASP A 57 28.17 7.13 -7.54
N LEU A 58 27.40 6.40 -8.35
CA LEU A 58 27.88 5.43 -9.34
C LEU A 58 28.25 6.13 -10.65
N VAL A 59 29.37 6.83 -10.61
CA VAL A 59 29.89 7.63 -11.74
C VAL A 59 31.35 7.26 -11.98
N PRO A 60 31.81 7.09 -13.23
CA PRO A 60 33.23 6.90 -13.51
C PRO A 60 34.00 8.21 -13.28
N MET A 61 35.30 8.11 -12.99
CA MET A 61 36.18 9.27 -12.75
C MET A 61 37.40 9.27 -13.71
N PRO A 62 37.75 10.41 -14.34
CA PRO A 62 37.09 11.72 -14.27
C PRO A 62 35.68 11.69 -14.86
N PHE A 63 34.84 12.68 -14.51
CA PHE A 63 33.50 12.75 -15.08
C PHE A 63 33.58 12.72 -16.60
N TRP A 64 32.67 11.98 -17.23
CA TRP A 64 32.56 11.81 -18.69
C TRP A 64 33.63 10.91 -19.33
N CYS A 65 34.52 10.24 -18.58
CA CYS A 65 35.46 9.29 -19.19
C CYS A 65 34.78 8.01 -19.71
N GLY A 66 35.44 7.33 -20.66
CA GLY A 66 35.08 6.01 -21.20
C GLY A 66 34.14 6.02 -22.41
N ASP A 67 33.89 4.84 -22.97
CA ASP A 67 33.04 4.63 -24.15
C ASP A 67 31.57 4.36 -23.77
N TRP A 68 30.89 5.34 -23.17
CA TRP A 68 29.48 5.22 -22.83
C TRP A 68 28.64 6.33 -23.46
N ILE A 69 27.32 6.32 -23.24
CA ILE A 69 26.39 7.22 -23.93
C ILE A 69 26.67 8.72 -23.69
N PHE A 70 27.38 9.02 -22.60
CA PHE A 70 27.85 10.36 -22.24
C PHE A 70 29.38 10.39 -22.11
N GLY A 71 30.07 9.46 -22.75
CA GLY A 71 31.52 9.35 -22.70
C GLY A 71 32.23 10.25 -23.69
N ASP A 72 33.42 10.72 -23.34
CA ASP A 72 34.35 11.41 -24.26
C ASP A 72 35.41 10.45 -24.85
N GLY A 73 35.36 9.16 -24.49
CA GLY A 73 36.33 8.15 -24.91
C GLY A 73 37.68 8.22 -24.16
N SER A 74 37.82 9.08 -23.15
CA SER A 74 39.03 9.16 -22.33
C SER A 74 39.18 7.98 -21.38
N GLU A 75 40.42 7.66 -20.98
CA GLU A 75 40.70 6.58 -20.03
C GLU A 75 40.23 6.95 -18.62
N CYS A 76 39.46 6.06 -18.00
CA CYS A 76 38.96 6.25 -16.63
C CYS A 76 40.01 5.86 -15.60
N VAL A 77 40.31 6.78 -14.68
CA VAL A 77 41.21 6.54 -13.53
C VAL A 77 40.57 5.59 -12.52
N ARG A 78 39.25 5.71 -12.32
CA ARG A 78 38.53 4.91 -11.33
C ARG A 78 37.11 4.58 -11.76
N GLY A 79 36.72 3.33 -11.51
CA GLY A 79 35.43 2.78 -11.90
C GLY A 79 35.43 2.29 -13.35
N SER A 80 34.54 1.34 -13.65
CA SER A 80 34.33 0.85 -15.01
C SER A 80 33.07 1.48 -15.60
N PRO A 81 33.14 2.16 -16.76
CA PRO A 81 31.96 2.72 -17.42
C PRO A 81 30.98 1.63 -17.83
N ALA A 82 31.46 0.43 -18.17
CA ALA A 82 30.62 -0.72 -18.48
C ALA A 82 29.77 -1.15 -17.28
N VAL A 83 30.39 -1.21 -16.08
CA VAL A 83 29.66 -1.57 -14.84
C VAL A 83 28.62 -0.52 -14.51
N ALA A 84 28.95 0.77 -14.62
CA ALA A 84 27.98 1.85 -14.40
C ALA A 84 26.79 1.71 -15.36
N ASN A 85 27.03 1.52 -16.66
CA ASN A 85 25.98 1.33 -17.65
C ASN A 85 25.06 0.14 -17.33
N VAL A 86 25.64 -1.02 -16.99
CA VAL A 86 24.85 -2.22 -16.64
C VAL A 86 23.95 -1.93 -15.44
N ILE A 87 24.47 -1.27 -14.40
CA ILE A 87 23.69 -0.94 -13.20
C ILE A 87 22.57 0.06 -13.54
N TRP A 88 22.86 1.09 -14.32
CA TRP A 88 21.86 2.05 -14.79
C TRP A 88 20.76 1.36 -15.60
N ILE A 89 21.12 0.47 -16.52
CA ILE A 89 20.15 -0.31 -17.31
C ILE A 89 19.27 -1.17 -16.38
N VAL A 90 19.87 -1.92 -15.45
CA VAL A 90 19.13 -2.73 -14.48
C VAL A 90 18.19 -1.86 -13.65
N TRP A 91 18.62 -0.67 -13.24
CA TRP A 91 17.80 0.29 -12.50
C TRP A 91 16.61 0.79 -13.32
N PHE A 92 16.83 1.25 -14.56
CA PHE A 92 15.75 1.71 -15.45
C PHE A 92 14.76 0.59 -15.79
N VAL A 93 15.25 -0.61 -16.11
CA VAL A 93 14.41 -1.78 -16.37
C VAL A 93 13.61 -2.16 -15.13
N GLY A 94 14.25 -2.14 -13.95
CA GLY A 94 13.59 -2.40 -12.67
C GLY A 94 12.47 -1.41 -12.37
N ILE A 95 12.72 -0.11 -12.53
CA ILE A 95 11.70 0.93 -12.35
C ILE A 95 10.59 0.80 -13.39
N GLY A 96 10.92 0.63 -14.67
CA GLY A 96 9.94 0.45 -15.74
C GLY A 96 9.04 -0.75 -15.48
N GLY A 97 9.61 -1.89 -15.10
CA GLY A 97 8.87 -3.09 -14.71
C GLY A 97 7.96 -2.86 -13.50
N MET A 98 8.43 -2.12 -12.48
CA MET A 98 7.61 -1.76 -11.32
C MET A 98 6.44 -0.84 -11.68
N VAL A 99 6.66 0.17 -12.53
CA VAL A 99 5.60 1.08 -13.00
C VAL A 99 4.57 0.31 -13.82
N LEU A 100 5.02 -0.53 -14.76
CA LEU A 100 4.15 -1.39 -15.55
C LEU A 100 3.31 -2.31 -14.67
N PHE A 101 3.95 -3.01 -13.73
CA PHE A 101 3.25 -3.88 -12.77
C PHE A 101 2.20 -3.12 -11.96
N CYS A 102 2.54 -1.94 -11.41
CA CYS A 102 1.59 -1.12 -10.67
C CYS A 102 0.41 -0.70 -11.55
N THR A 103 0.67 -0.29 -12.80
CA THR A 103 -0.35 0.10 -13.78
C THR A 103 -1.33 -1.03 -14.03
N VAL A 104 -0.81 -2.23 -14.32
CA VAL A 104 -1.62 -3.43 -14.56
C VAL A 104 -2.41 -3.81 -13.31
N ALA A 105 -1.81 -3.76 -12.11
CA ALA A 105 -2.50 -4.07 -10.87
C ALA A 105 -3.69 -3.11 -10.61
N ILE A 106 -3.49 -1.80 -10.80
CA ILE A 106 -4.54 -0.79 -10.63
C ILE A 106 -5.63 -0.98 -11.67
N PHE A 107 -5.25 -1.26 -12.93
CA PHE A 107 -6.18 -1.58 -13.99
C PHE A 107 -7.04 -2.80 -13.59
N MET A 108 -6.42 -3.91 -13.18
CA MET A 108 -7.15 -5.10 -12.71
C MET A 108 -8.10 -4.81 -11.55
N VAL A 109 -7.68 -4.02 -10.57
CA VAL A 109 -8.55 -3.61 -9.45
C VAL A 109 -9.72 -2.77 -9.96
N TYR A 110 -9.49 -1.83 -10.87
CA TYR A 110 -10.54 -1.00 -11.46
C TYR A 110 -11.59 -1.85 -12.19
N PHE A 111 -11.17 -2.80 -13.03
CA PHE A 111 -12.09 -3.71 -13.71
C PHE A 111 -12.82 -4.63 -12.73
N GLY A 112 -12.13 -5.12 -11.71
CA GLY A 112 -12.73 -5.93 -10.66
C GLY A 112 -13.84 -5.18 -9.90
N VAL A 113 -13.58 -3.94 -9.50
CA VAL A 113 -14.56 -3.07 -8.84
C VAL A 113 -15.75 -2.79 -9.77
N ARG A 114 -15.50 -2.42 -11.03
CA ARG A 114 -16.57 -2.12 -11.99
C ARG A 114 -17.47 -3.32 -12.28
N SER A 115 -16.89 -4.51 -12.40
CA SER A 115 -17.65 -5.76 -12.57
C SER A 115 -18.50 -6.07 -11.32
N THR A 116 -17.93 -5.85 -10.13
CA THR A 116 -18.63 -6.06 -8.86
C THR A 116 -19.80 -5.08 -8.68
N GLU A 117 -19.62 -3.82 -9.04
CA GLU A 117 -20.67 -2.80 -9.03
C GLU A 117 -21.81 -3.18 -9.98
N LYS A 118 -21.50 -3.62 -11.20
CA LYS A 118 -22.51 -4.05 -12.19
C LYS A 118 -23.33 -5.24 -11.69
N ARG A 119 -22.69 -6.26 -11.09
CA ARG A 119 -23.39 -7.41 -10.51
C ARG A 119 -24.22 -7.00 -9.29
N SER A 120 -23.68 -6.16 -8.41
CA SER A 120 -24.37 -5.71 -7.20
C SER A 120 -25.60 -4.85 -7.50
N ALA A 121 -25.57 -4.06 -8.58
CA ALA A 121 -26.71 -3.27 -9.05
C ALA A 121 -27.90 -4.14 -9.51
N MET A 122 -27.65 -5.37 -9.93
CA MET A 122 -28.69 -6.27 -10.45
C MET A 122 -29.44 -7.03 -9.34
N TYR A 123 -28.75 -7.40 -8.25
CA TYR A 123 -29.30 -8.34 -7.25
C TYR A 123 -29.82 -7.70 -5.95
N ARG A 124 -29.55 -6.42 -5.67
CA ARG A 124 -30.02 -5.79 -4.42
C ARG A 124 -30.39 -4.32 -4.63
N PRO A 125 -31.55 -3.84 -4.16
CA PRO A 125 -31.76 -2.41 -3.97
C PRO A 125 -30.64 -1.91 -3.05
N TYR A 126 -29.76 -1.13 -3.64
CA TYR A 126 -28.41 -0.91 -3.17
C TYR A 126 -28.42 -0.20 -1.80
N THR A 127 -27.81 -0.80 -0.78
CA THR A 127 -27.54 -0.05 0.45
C THR A 127 -26.52 1.05 0.13
N ALA A 128 -26.94 2.31 0.17
CA ALA A 128 -26.11 3.48 -0.15
C ALA A 128 -24.77 3.55 0.60
N SER A 129 -24.61 2.78 1.69
CA SER A 129 -23.37 2.66 2.45
C SER A 129 -22.23 1.97 1.68
N ARG A 130 -22.49 0.86 0.98
CA ARG A 130 -21.45 0.09 0.26
C ARG A 130 -20.89 0.84 -0.94
N ASP A 131 -21.75 1.60 -1.64
CA ASP A 131 -21.34 2.44 -2.78
C ASP A 131 -20.34 3.53 -2.34
N ARG A 132 -20.66 4.20 -1.22
CA ARG A 132 -19.80 5.24 -0.64
C ARG A 132 -18.43 4.70 -0.23
N GLU A 133 -18.37 3.45 0.21
CA GLU A 133 -17.11 2.79 0.58
C GLU A 133 -16.27 2.41 -0.64
N SER A 134 -16.87 1.78 -1.66
CA SER A 134 -16.19 1.48 -2.94
C SER A 134 -15.56 2.74 -3.54
N LYS A 135 -16.35 3.82 -3.63
CA LYS A 135 -15.90 5.12 -4.13
C LYS A 135 -14.72 5.70 -3.33
N ARG A 136 -14.72 5.51 -2.01
CA ARG A 136 -13.62 5.97 -1.14
C ARG A 136 -12.34 5.20 -1.43
N ILE A 137 -12.43 3.88 -1.52
CA ILE A 137 -11.27 3.00 -1.79
C ILE A 137 -10.67 3.34 -3.16
N ARG A 138 -11.52 3.48 -4.19
CA ARG A 138 -11.10 3.88 -5.54
C ARG A 138 -10.40 5.22 -5.56
N GLY A 139 -10.94 6.22 -4.84
CA GLY A 139 -10.33 7.53 -4.72
C GLY A 139 -8.93 7.48 -4.09
N THR A 140 -8.75 6.66 -3.06
CA THR A 140 -7.44 6.46 -2.42
C THR A 140 -6.44 5.81 -3.39
N MET A 141 -6.84 4.76 -4.11
CA MET A 141 -5.95 4.14 -5.11
C MET A 141 -5.54 5.09 -6.22
N LEU A 142 -6.49 5.89 -6.71
CA LEU A 142 -6.22 6.86 -7.77
C LEU A 142 -5.19 7.89 -7.31
N MET A 143 -5.29 8.39 -6.07
CA MET A 143 -4.28 9.28 -5.50
C MET A 143 -2.89 8.60 -5.47
N TYR A 144 -2.78 7.37 -4.97
CA TYR A 144 -1.50 6.65 -4.98
C TYR A 144 -0.92 6.48 -6.39
N THR A 145 -1.78 6.21 -7.37
CA THR A 145 -1.40 6.03 -8.77
C THR A 145 -0.83 7.33 -9.34
N ILE A 146 -1.54 8.45 -9.14
CA ILE A 146 -1.10 9.76 -9.60
C ILE A 146 0.24 10.12 -8.95
N GLY A 147 0.38 9.90 -7.64
CA GLY A 147 1.66 10.10 -6.95
C GLY A 147 2.80 9.28 -7.56
N LEU A 148 2.57 8.01 -7.88
CA LEU A 148 3.58 7.18 -8.54
C LEU A 148 4.03 7.80 -9.87
N TYR A 149 3.11 8.21 -10.74
CA TYR A 149 3.50 8.81 -12.02
C TYR A 149 4.22 10.16 -11.86
N VAL A 150 3.70 11.04 -10.99
CA VAL A 150 4.26 12.38 -10.79
C VAL A 150 5.65 12.32 -10.13
N PHE A 151 5.84 11.46 -9.13
CA PHE A 151 7.09 11.43 -8.36
C PHE A 151 8.11 10.41 -8.87
N TRP A 152 7.73 9.44 -9.69
CA TRP A 152 8.67 8.48 -10.28
C TRP A 152 8.84 8.64 -11.78
N VAL A 153 7.74 8.62 -12.54
CA VAL A 153 7.83 8.60 -14.01
C VAL A 153 8.35 9.93 -14.55
N VAL A 154 7.89 11.06 -14.00
CA VAL A 154 8.36 12.38 -14.43
C VAL A 154 9.86 12.56 -14.15
N PRO A 155 10.39 12.34 -12.92
CA PRO A 155 11.83 12.38 -12.66
C PRO A 155 12.66 11.45 -13.55
N VAL A 156 12.21 10.22 -13.77
CA VAL A 156 12.89 9.27 -14.67
C VAL A 156 12.93 9.80 -16.10
N PHE A 157 11.82 10.36 -16.59
CA PHE A 157 11.79 10.96 -17.92
C PHE A 157 12.72 12.17 -18.03
N ILE A 158 12.78 13.01 -16.99
CA ILE A 158 13.72 14.13 -16.90
C ILE A 158 15.17 13.65 -17.01
N LEU A 159 15.52 12.55 -16.34
CA LEU A 159 16.86 11.96 -16.40
C LEU A 159 17.23 11.37 -17.78
N LEU A 160 16.23 10.98 -18.59
CA LEU A 160 16.44 10.44 -19.93
C LEU A 160 16.63 11.52 -21.00
N ILE A 161 16.26 12.78 -20.71
CA ILE A 161 16.46 13.88 -21.66
C ILE A 161 17.97 14.17 -21.75
N PRO A 162 18.57 14.15 -22.95
CA PRO A 162 20.00 14.38 -23.12
C PRO A 162 20.43 15.72 -22.48
N GLN A 163 21.53 15.68 -21.73
CA GLN A 163 22.16 16.84 -21.07
C GLN A 163 22.50 17.99 -22.03
N ALA A 164 22.50 17.74 -23.35
CA ALA A 164 22.65 18.76 -24.38
C ALA A 164 21.63 19.91 -24.24
N PHE A 165 20.45 19.63 -23.68
CA PHE A 165 19.53 20.66 -23.24
C PHE A 165 19.80 20.97 -21.77
N SER A 166 20.78 21.84 -21.52
CA SER A 166 21.11 22.36 -20.18
C SER A 166 19.94 23.15 -19.59
N ILE A 167 18.94 22.44 -19.08
CA ILE A 167 17.80 23.03 -18.41
C ILE A 167 18.02 22.83 -16.92
N TYR A 168 18.78 23.76 -16.33
CA TYR A 168 18.94 23.89 -14.87
C TYR A 168 17.60 23.73 -14.12
N TRP A 169 16.50 24.22 -14.72
CA TRP A 169 15.15 24.08 -14.18
C TRP A 169 14.69 22.61 -14.05
N LEU A 170 15.02 21.73 -14.99
CA LEU A 170 14.63 20.32 -14.91
C LEU A 170 15.34 19.62 -13.76
N SER A 171 16.63 19.91 -13.57
CA SER A 171 17.38 19.42 -12.40
C SER A 171 16.78 19.94 -11.09
N LEU A 172 16.40 21.23 -11.05
CA LEU A 172 15.73 21.81 -9.88
C LEU A 172 14.40 21.08 -9.57
N TRP A 173 13.60 20.77 -10.59
CA TRP A 173 12.38 19.99 -10.44
C TRP A 173 12.65 18.57 -9.93
N TYR A 174 13.68 17.90 -10.44
CA TYR A 174 14.09 16.58 -9.95
C TYR A 174 14.41 16.61 -8.45
N TYR A 175 15.29 17.53 -8.02
CA TYR A 175 15.68 17.66 -6.61
C TYR A 175 14.52 18.10 -5.71
N PHE A 176 13.52 18.81 -6.25
CA PHE A 176 12.32 19.20 -5.52
C PHE A 176 11.31 18.05 -5.38
N LEU A 177 11.07 17.28 -6.46
CA LEU A 177 10.09 16.19 -6.47
C LEU A 177 10.53 14.99 -5.63
N TYR A 178 11.83 14.70 -5.58
CA TYR A 178 12.37 13.54 -4.88
C TYR A 178 11.99 13.50 -3.38
N PRO A 179 12.25 14.53 -2.55
CA PRO A 179 11.81 14.55 -1.16
C PRO A 179 10.29 14.67 -1.02
N LEU A 180 9.61 15.31 -1.98
CA LEU A 180 8.17 15.52 -1.94
C LEU A 180 7.38 14.20 -2.07
N GLN A 181 7.99 13.15 -2.62
CA GLN A 181 7.41 11.80 -2.68
C GLN A 181 7.01 11.28 -1.29
N GLY A 182 7.91 11.39 -0.30
CA GLY A 182 7.65 10.94 1.07
C GLY A 182 6.51 11.72 1.71
N PHE A 183 6.52 13.05 1.51
CA PHE A 183 5.47 13.94 1.97
C PHE A 183 4.11 13.61 1.34
N TYR A 184 4.07 13.33 0.04
CA TYR A 184 2.84 12.95 -0.64
C TYR A 184 2.27 11.64 -0.09
N ASN A 185 3.11 10.61 0.10
CA ASN A 185 2.67 9.35 0.69
C ASN A 185 2.04 9.57 2.06
N PHE A 186 2.68 10.39 2.90
CA PHE A 186 2.12 10.78 4.20
C PHE A 186 0.76 11.48 4.08
N LEU A 187 0.58 12.39 3.12
CA LEU A 187 -0.69 13.06 2.88
C LEU A 187 -1.80 12.06 2.48
N VAL A 188 -1.48 11.10 1.61
CA VAL A 188 -2.43 10.07 1.16
C VAL A 188 -2.83 9.15 2.31
N PHE A 189 -1.89 8.70 3.14
CA PHE A 189 -2.17 7.89 4.32
C PHE A 189 -3.02 8.62 5.38
N SER A 190 -2.80 9.92 5.55
CA SER A 190 -3.52 10.74 6.53
C SER A 190 -4.91 11.17 6.02
N HIS A 191 -5.10 11.29 4.70
CA HIS A 191 -6.36 11.70 4.07
C HIS A 191 -7.63 10.99 4.59
N PRO A 192 -7.68 9.64 4.70
CA PRO A 192 -8.87 8.96 5.21
C PRO A 192 -9.17 9.32 6.67
N LYS A 193 -8.15 9.59 7.50
CA LYS A 193 -8.32 10.02 8.90
C LYS A 193 -8.83 11.46 8.95
N CYS A 194 -8.29 12.35 8.11
CA CYS A 194 -8.75 13.74 8.00
C CYS A 194 -10.22 13.83 7.61
N LYS A 195 -10.65 13.07 6.59
CA LYS A 195 -12.07 13.01 6.21
C LYS A 195 -12.96 12.44 7.32
N LYS A 196 -12.49 11.45 8.10
CA LYS A 196 -13.23 10.92 9.26
C LYS A 196 -13.37 12.00 10.35
N TYR A 197 -12.31 12.78 10.59
CA TYR A 197 -12.32 13.87 11.55
C TYR A 197 -13.26 15.00 11.12
N GLN A 198 -13.22 15.40 9.85
CA GLN A 198 -14.07 16.46 9.29
C GLN A 198 -15.57 16.10 9.34
N ARG A 199 -15.92 14.82 9.14
CA ARG A 199 -17.31 14.34 9.32
C ARG A 199 -17.80 14.45 10.76
N ARG A 200 -16.90 14.34 11.75
CA ARG A 200 -17.24 14.50 13.17
C ARG A 200 -17.28 15.98 13.60
N HIS A 201 -16.61 16.86 12.86
CA HIS A 201 -16.49 18.29 13.17
C HIS A 201 -16.83 19.11 11.91
N PRO A 202 -18.11 19.21 11.53
CA PRO A 202 -18.52 20.01 10.37
C PRO A 202 -18.02 21.45 10.51
N GLY A 203 -17.58 22.06 9.41
CA GLY A 203 -16.99 23.40 9.39
C GLY A 203 -15.46 23.44 9.56
N THR A 204 -14.80 22.33 9.91
CA THR A 204 -13.33 22.30 9.93
C THR A 204 -12.73 22.20 8.53
N TRP A 205 -11.72 23.03 8.26
CA TRP A 205 -10.96 23.02 7.02
C TRP A 205 -10.05 21.79 6.96
N LEU A 206 -9.77 21.30 5.76
CA LEU A 206 -9.01 20.05 5.57
C LEU A 206 -7.58 20.17 6.12
N THR A 207 -6.91 21.31 5.90
CA THR A 207 -5.55 21.59 6.41
C THR A 207 -5.51 21.60 7.93
N THR A 208 -6.51 22.19 8.59
CA THR A 208 -6.66 22.16 10.05
C THR A 208 -6.86 20.74 10.57
N ALA A 209 -7.64 19.91 9.85
CA ALA A 209 -7.82 18.51 10.19
C ALA A 209 -6.50 17.72 10.05
N TYR A 210 -5.68 18.00 9.02
CA TYR A 210 -4.34 17.44 8.89
C TYR A 210 -3.46 17.84 10.07
N LEU A 211 -3.30 19.14 10.35
CA LEU A 211 -2.47 19.61 11.45
C LEU A 211 -2.88 18.98 12.79
N ARG A 212 -4.18 18.81 13.04
CA ARG A 212 -4.68 18.22 14.28
C ARG A 212 -4.48 16.71 14.38
N ILE A 213 -4.40 15.99 13.27
CA ILE A 213 -4.10 14.55 13.24
C ILE A 213 -2.60 14.31 13.37
N VAL A 214 -1.79 15.16 12.73
CA VAL A 214 -0.32 15.05 12.71
C VAL A 214 0.28 15.53 14.03
N PHE A 215 -0.24 16.65 14.54
CA PHE A 215 0.11 17.21 15.83
C PHE A 215 -1.11 17.06 16.74
N PRO A 216 -1.40 15.83 17.24
CA PRO A 216 -2.45 15.67 18.22
C PRO A 216 -2.10 16.60 19.38
N PRO A 217 -3.01 17.51 19.80
CA PRO A 217 -2.73 18.38 20.92
C PRO A 217 -2.31 17.47 22.06
N THR A 218 -1.06 17.62 22.51
CA THR A 218 -0.54 16.85 23.63
C THR A 218 -1.55 17.03 24.72
N LYS A 219 -2.33 15.98 25.01
CA LYS A 219 -3.12 15.95 26.22
C LYS A 219 -2.04 16.01 27.28
N ILE A 220 -1.78 17.21 27.81
CA ILE A 220 -1.18 17.40 29.12
C ILE A 220 -2.19 16.69 30.01
N ARG A 221 -2.06 15.37 30.08
CA ARG A 221 -2.83 14.49 30.94
C ARG A 221 -2.65 15.17 32.28
N LYS A 222 -3.77 15.52 32.90
CA LYS A 222 -3.81 16.00 34.27
C LYS A 222 -3.19 14.92 35.17
N THR A 223 -1.86 14.83 35.21
CA THR A 223 -1.10 14.11 36.24
C THR A 223 -1.41 14.73 37.62
N ARG A 224 -2.06 15.91 37.64
CA ARG A 224 -2.66 16.51 38.83
C ARG A 224 -3.81 15.72 39.48
N GLN A 225 -4.49 14.79 38.79
CA GLN A 225 -5.52 13.98 39.46
C GLN A 225 -4.98 12.72 40.12
N LEU A 226 -3.88 12.13 39.63
CA LEU A 226 -3.25 10.95 40.27
C LEU A 226 -2.32 11.32 41.45
N PHE A 227 -1.91 12.58 41.58
CA PHE A 227 -1.12 13.05 42.74
C PHE A 227 -1.96 13.68 43.86
N MET A 228 -3.27 13.87 43.68
CA MET A 228 -4.15 14.47 44.69
C MET A 228 -5.30 13.57 45.17
N SER A 229 -5.44 12.36 44.63
CA SER A 229 -6.33 11.35 45.19
C SER A 229 -5.54 10.07 45.48
N SER A 230 -4.80 10.07 46.59
CA SER A 230 -4.61 8.83 47.36
C SER A 230 -5.78 8.76 48.35
N PRO A 231 -6.89 8.06 48.03
CA PRO A 231 -7.79 7.58 49.06
C PRO A 231 -7.13 6.41 49.83
N PRO A 232 -7.47 6.23 51.11
CA PRO A 232 -6.99 5.11 51.90
C PRO A 232 -7.50 3.78 51.34
N LEU A 233 -6.66 2.77 51.52
CA LEU A 233 -6.79 1.39 51.10
C LEU A 233 -8.11 0.78 51.61
N ASP A 234 -9.09 0.55 50.75
CA ASP A 234 -10.20 -0.37 51.03
C ASP A 234 -10.75 -1.04 49.74
N SER A 235 -11.30 -2.22 49.94
CA SER A 235 -11.31 -3.38 49.04
C SER A 235 -12.13 -3.31 47.74
N ALA A 236 -11.50 -3.84 46.68
CA ALA A 236 -12.04 -4.73 45.64
C ALA A 236 -13.45 -4.49 45.06
N THR A 237 -13.51 -4.03 43.80
CA THR A 237 -14.42 -4.63 42.79
C THR A 237 -13.85 -4.38 41.38
N VAL A 238 -13.55 -5.45 40.65
CA VAL A 238 -12.94 -5.43 39.31
C VAL A 238 -14.06 -5.42 38.26
N ALA A 239 -14.21 -4.31 37.53
CA ALA A 239 -15.02 -4.22 36.32
C ALA A 239 -14.13 -3.79 35.15
N THR A 240 -13.98 -4.68 34.16
CA THR A 240 -13.17 -4.48 32.97
C THR A 240 -14.03 -3.92 31.82
N GLU A 241 -13.93 -2.62 31.54
CA GLU A 241 -14.37 -2.02 30.27
C GLU A 241 -13.14 -1.66 29.42
N GLY A 242 -12.90 -2.46 28.37
CA GLY A 242 -11.85 -2.23 27.38
C GLY A 242 -12.38 -1.50 26.16
N GLY A 243 -12.16 -0.19 26.10
CA GLY A 243 -12.34 0.64 24.89
C GLY A 243 -11.08 0.59 24.02
N ASP A 244 -11.10 -0.25 22.99
CA ASP A 244 -10.01 -0.41 22.01
C ASP A 244 -10.26 0.45 20.75
N ASP A 245 -9.55 1.57 20.63
CA ASP A 245 -9.56 2.49 19.48
C ASP A 245 -8.60 2.05 18.35
N GLY A 246 -8.35 0.74 18.23
CA GLY A 246 -7.52 0.15 17.18
C GLY A 246 -8.00 0.52 15.77
N ILE A 247 -7.04 0.94 14.93
CA ILE A 247 -7.22 1.23 13.50
C ILE A 247 -7.59 -0.08 12.77
N GLY A 248 -8.89 -0.39 12.75
CA GLY A 248 -9.41 -1.58 12.11
C GLY A 248 -9.59 -1.42 10.60
N PHE A 249 -8.55 -1.75 9.82
CA PHE A 249 -8.77 -2.30 8.46
C PHE A 249 -9.47 -3.68 8.53
N ASN A 250 -9.64 -4.27 9.72
CA ASN A 250 -10.38 -5.51 9.95
C ASN A 250 -11.90 -5.32 10.16
N SER A 251 -12.44 -4.10 10.04
CA SER A 251 -13.89 -3.86 10.11
C SER A 251 -14.66 -4.43 8.90
N PHE A 252 -13.96 -4.92 7.87
CA PHE A 252 -14.57 -5.42 6.64
C PHE A 252 -15.40 -6.70 6.79
N ASN A 253 -15.31 -7.43 7.90
CA ASN A 253 -15.88 -8.78 7.98
C ASN A 253 -16.81 -9.07 9.17
N LYS A 254 -17.21 -8.06 9.96
CA LYS A 254 -18.03 -8.27 11.18
C LYS A 254 -19.55 -8.24 10.98
N ASN A 255 -20.03 -7.84 9.81
CA ASN A 255 -21.48 -7.69 9.57
C ASN A 255 -22.10 -8.82 8.73
N ALA A 256 -21.35 -9.88 8.41
CA ALA A 256 -21.85 -11.01 7.61
C ALA A 256 -22.28 -12.22 8.46
N SER A 257 -22.18 -12.15 9.79
CA SER A 257 -22.36 -13.31 10.69
C SER A 257 -23.49 -13.12 11.72
N LYS A 258 -24.50 -12.30 11.43
CA LYS A 258 -25.63 -12.07 12.36
C LYS A 258 -27.02 -12.35 11.78
N GLU A 259 -27.11 -13.16 10.71
CA GLU A 259 -28.38 -13.45 10.03
C GLU A 259 -28.75 -14.94 9.89
N GLU A 260 -28.02 -15.89 10.48
CA GLU A 260 -28.43 -17.30 10.46
C GLU A 260 -28.67 -17.82 11.87
N GLY A 261 -29.97 -17.97 12.21
CA GLY A 261 -30.42 -18.47 13.50
C GLY A 261 -31.93 -18.36 13.69
N ASN A 262 -32.73 -18.71 12.67
CA ASN A 262 -34.15 -19.01 12.85
C ASN A 262 -34.63 -19.96 11.73
N GLU A 263 -34.27 -21.23 11.80
CA GLU A 263 -34.93 -22.30 11.04
C GLU A 263 -35.90 -23.02 11.99
N GLY A 264 -37.17 -22.67 11.86
CA GLY A 264 -38.29 -23.45 12.37
C GLY A 264 -38.54 -24.66 11.45
N GLY A 265 -38.95 -25.78 12.06
CA GLY A 265 -39.26 -27.00 11.36
C GLY A 265 -40.62 -27.00 10.64
N ALA A 266 -40.70 -27.83 9.60
CA ALA A 266 -41.86 -28.58 9.10
C ALA A 266 -41.32 -29.50 7.98
N SER A 267 -41.30 -30.81 8.16
CA SER A 267 -42.35 -31.76 7.78
C SER A 267 -42.46 -31.98 6.26
N GLU A 268 -41.94 -33.13 5.83
CA GLU A 268 -42.57 -34.13 4.95
C GLU A 268 -43.26 -33.69 3.65
N ILE A 269 -42.75 -34.19 2.51
CA ILE A 269 -43.42 -35.10 1.55
C ILE A 269 -42.61 -35.10 0.24
N ALA A 270 -42.14 -36.28 -0.16
CA ALA A 270 -41.55 -36.55 -1.47
C ALA A 270 -42.62 -36.53 -2.57
N PRO A 271 -42.23 -36.28 -3.83
CA PRO A 271 -42.22 -37.43 -4.73
C PRO A 271 -41.01 -37.47 -5.69
N LYS A 272 -40.72 -38.73 -6.02
CA LYS A 272 -39.77 -39.25 -7.00
C LYS A 272 -40.26 -38.93 -8.42
N VAL A 273 -39.45 -38.21 -9.20
CA VAL A 273 -39.57 -38.16 -10.67
C VAL A 273 -38.16 -38.30 -11.26
N GLU A 274 -38.08 -39.23 -12.19
CA GLU A 274 -36.94 -39.78 -12.91
C GLU A 274 -36.99 -39.27 -14.36
N ALA A 275 -35.84 -39.24 -15.06
CA ALA A 275 -35.54 -38.69 -16.41
C ALA A 275 -35.04 -37.22 -16.41
N ASP A 276 -33.97 -36.80 -17.10
CA ASP A 276 -33.09 -37.45 -18.08
C ASP A 276 -31.71 -36.77 -18.06
N HIS A 277 -30.73 -37.52 -18.58
CA HIS A 277 -29.30 -37.27 -18.52
C HIS A 277 -28.82 -36.50 -19.77
N GLU A 278 -28.31 -35.27 -19.61
CA GLU A 278 -27.53 -34.55 -20.63
C GLU A 278 -26.37 -33.77 -19.95
N PRO A 279 -25.11 -33.92 -20.39
CA PRO A 279 -23.96 -33.41 -19.64
C PRO A 279 -23.72 -31.91 -19.87
N ALA A 280 -23.84 -31.14 -18.79
CA ALA A 280 -23.40 -29.75 -18.73
C ALA A 280 -21.87 -29.66 -18.67
N VAL A 281 -21.35 -28.81 -19.55
CA VAL A 281 -19.94 -28.37 -19.61
C VAL A 281 -19.62 -27.47 -18.41
N ASP A 282 -18.44 -27.71 -17.83
CA ASP A 282 -17.92 -27.21 -16.56
C ASP A 282 -18.08 -25.70 -16.29
N ASP A 283 -18.91 -25.37 -15.30
CA ASP A 283 -19.01 -24.06 -14.68
C ASP A 283 -18.46 -24.11 -13.23
N ALA A 284 -17.17 -24.44 -13.12
CA ALA A 284 -16.45 -24.60 -11.85
C ALA A 284 -15.77 -23.29 -11.37
N ILE A 285 -16.50 -22.18 -11.29
CA ILE A 285 -16.00 -20.92 -10.66
C ILE A 285 -17.06 -20.28 -9.72
N GLY A 286 -18.09 -21.01 -9.31
CA GLY A 286 -19.25 -20.44 -8.60
C GLY A 286 -19.30 -20.62 -7.06
N SER A 287 -18.68 -21.64 -6.47
CA SER A 287 -19.11 -22.14 -5.14
C SER A 287 -18.09 -22.07 -4.00
N THR A 288 -16.86 -21.61 -4.20
CA THR A 288 -15.81 -21.63 -3.15
C THR A 288 -15.78 -20.38 -2.23
N ILE A 289 -16.94 -19.76 -1.97
CA ILE A 289 -17.09 -18.69 -0.96
C ILE A 289 -18.20 -19.04 0.02
N ARG A 290 -18.16 -20.25 0.57
CA ARG A 290 -18.77 -20.59 1.86
C ARG A 290 -17.81 -21.54 2.55
N LEU A 291 -17.69 -21.39 3.88
CA LEU A 291 -16.89 -22.22 4.80
C LEU A 291 -15.40 -21.84 4.91
N SER A 292 -15.11 -20.90 5.82
CA SER A 292 -14.18 -21.14 6.94
C SER A 292 -14.22 -19.91 7.86
N VAL A 293 -15.09 -19.96 8.87
CA VAL A 293 -15.12 -18.99 9.98
C VAL A 293 -14.80 -19.79 11.25
N GLU A 294 -13.52 -20.12 11.43
CA GLU A 294 -13.02 -20.60 12.72
C GLU A 294 -12.43 -19.39 13.47
N SER A 295 -13.02 -19.10 14.62
CA SER A 295 -12.75 -17.96 15.47
C SER A 295 -11.42 -18.15 16.21
N THR A 296 -10.40 -17.34 15.90
CA THR A 296 -9.19 -17.26 16.73
C THR A 296 -8.86 -15.80 17.05
N ARG A 297 -9.13 -15.44 18.31
CA ARG A 297 -8.58 -14.27 19.01
C ARG A 297 -7.05 -14.36 19.01
N GLN A 298 -6.36 -13.31 18.62
CA GLN A 298 -4.93 -13.14 18.85
C GLN A 298 -4.61 -11.66 19.21
N PRO A 299 -3.51 -11.42 19.96
CA PRO A 299 -3.25 -10.19 20.69
C PRO A 299 -2.63 -9.07 19.83
N SER A 300 -2.77 -7.83 20.31
CA SER A 300 -2.17 -6.62 19.75
C SER A 300 -0.65 -6.61 19.97
N VAL A 301 0.11 -6.65 18.88
CA VAL A 301 1.57 -6.40 18.89
C VAL A 301 1.80 -4.95 18.49
N THR A 302 2.35 -4.17 19.42
CA THR A 302 2.78 -2.78 19.22
C THR A 302 4.14 -2.79 18.53
N PHE A 303 4.21 -2.27 17.31
CA PHE A 303 5.50 -1.98 16.66
C PHE A 303 6.08 -0.69 17.24
N ALA A 304 7.23 -0.80 17.89
CA ALA A 304 8.14 0.32 18.08
C ALA A 304 8.94 0.48 16.78
N ILE A 305 8.94 1.72 16.25
CA ILE A 305 9.89 2.17 15.22
C ILE A 305 11.14 2.67 15.96
#